data_AF-A0A438KJ83-F1
#
_entry.id   AF-A0A438KJ83-F1
#
_cell.length_a   1.000
_cell.length_b   1.000
_cell.length_c   1.000
_cell.angle_alpha   90.00
_cell.angle_beta   90.00
_cell.angle_gamma   90.00
#
_symmetry.space_group_name_H-M   'P 1'
#
loop_
_entity.id
_entity.type
_entity.pdbx_description
1 polymer ?
#
loop_
_entity_poly.entity_id
_entity_poly.type
_entity_poly.pdbx_seq_one_letter_code
_entity_poly.pdbx_strand_id
1 'polypeptide(L)'
;MLLVFGSLRIFVPQVHQVPSKKVAPEIPTPQFVVVDTYERDYSRTFCQPTSYLRGRGARAEIGEFVEYDLDNEDEDWLHEVNNERKILAPEKFECLIFKLEVLDHKARERAGIITPTLGSPIPVLLQLDAATEVKVHCTL
;
A
#
# COMPACT_ATOMS: atom_id res chain seq x y z
N MET A 1 -39.30 -58.19 5.65
CA MET A 1 -39.68 -58.64 7.01
C MET A 1 -41.15 -58.28 7.20
N LEU A 2 -42.04 -59.26 7.13
CA LEU A 2 -43.48 -59.05 7.30
C LEU A 2 -43.80 -58.85 8.79
N LEU A 3 -44.60 -57.85 9.10
CA LEU A 3 -45.43 -57.82 10.30
C LEU A 3 -46.89 -57.72 9.84
N VAL A 4 -47.69 -58.71 10.21
CA VAL A 4 -49.12 -58.79 9.93
C VAL A 4 -49.87 -58.41 11.19
N PHE A 5 -50.70 -57.37 11.11
CA PHE A 5 -51.78 -57.11 12.05
C PHE A 5 -53.03 -56.75 11.25
N GLY A 6 -54.15 -57.42 11.55
CA GLY A 6 -55.50 -56.84 11.51
C GLY A 6 -56.07 -56.43 10.15
N SER A 7 -57.21 -57.03 9.81
CA SER A 7 -58.06 -56.72 8.67
C SER A 7 -58.46 -55.24 8.56
N LEU A 8 -57.66 -54.41 7.87
CA LEU A 8 -58.10 -53.24 7.12
C LEU A 8 -57.00 -52.77 6.15
N ARG A 9 -57.22 -52.89 4.84
CA ARG A 9 -56.33 -52.29 3.83
C ARG A 9 -56.66 -50.80 3.72
N ILE A 10 -55.85 -49.94 4.32
CA ILE A 10 -55.85 -48.51 3.99
C ILE A 10 -54.79 -48.29 2.92
N PHE A 11 -55.24 -47.94 1.72
CA PHE A 11 -54.37 -47.53 0.62
C PHE A 11 -53.91 -46.11 0.91
N VAL A 12 -52.68 -45.93 1.40
CA VAL A 12 -52.06 -44.60 1.46
C VAL A 12 -51.50 -44.33 0.05
N PRO A 13 -52.02 -43.36 -0.72
CA PRO A 13 -51.35 -42.97 -1.94
C PRO A 13 -49.96 -42.48 -1.56
N GLN A 14 -48.92 -43.06 -2.16
CA GLN A 14 -47.55 -42.61 -2.03
C GLN A 14 -47.46 -41.20 -2.61
N VAL A 15 -47.67 -40.18 -1.76
CA VAL A 15 -47.31 -38.81 -2.07
C VAL A 15 -45.79 -38.83 -2.19
N HIS A 16 -45.31 -38.89 -3.42
CA HIS A 16 -43.91 -38.65 -3.73
C HIS A 16 -43.58 -37.27 -3.17
N GLN A 17 -42.91 -37.21 -2.03
CA GLN A 17 -42.20 -36.02 -1.64
C GLN A 17 -41.07 -35.86 -2.65
N VAL A 18 -41.35 -35.09 -3.69
CA VAL A 18 -40.30 -34.59 -4.58
C VAL A 18 -39.37 -33.79 -3.67
N PRO A 19 -38.09 -34.16 -3.53
CA PRO A 19 -37.17 -33.35 -2.76
C PRO A 19 -37.06 -32.03 -3.53
N SER A 20 -37.71 -30.99 -3.04
CA SER A 20 -37.48 -29.64 -3.54
C SER A 20 -36.03 -29.34 -3.17
N LYS A 21 -35.12 -29.58 -4.10
CA LYS A 21 -33.74 -29.10 -4.00
C LYS A 21 -33.87 -27.59 -3.87
N LYS A 22 -33.72 -27.08 -2.65
CA LYS A 22 -33.44 -25.65 -2.45
C LYS A 22 -32.19 -25.40 -3.26
N VAL A 23 -32.33 -24.74 -4.41
CA VAL A 23 -31.21 -24.29 -5.21
C VAL A 23 -30.43 -23.37 -4.28
N ALA A 24 -29.30 -23.86 -3.77
CA ALA A 24 -28.43 -23.04 -2.95
C ALA A 24 -28.01 -21.84 -3.81
N PRO A 25 -28.05 -20.61 -3.28
CA PRO A 25 -27.60 -19.45 -4.04
C PRO A 25 -26.15 -19.68 -4.47
N GLU A 26 -25.90 -19.61 -5.77
CA GLU A 26 -24.57 -19.76 -6.33
C GLU A 26 -23.69 -18.61 -5.83
N ILE A 27 -22.55 -18.94 -5.22
CA ILE A 27 -21.62 -17.94 -4.69
C ILE A 27 -20.90 -17.32 -5.90
N PRO A 28 -20.97 -15.99 -6.11
CA PRO A 28 -20.36 -15.37 -7.26
C PRO A 28 -18.84 -15.46 -7.22
N THR A 29 -18.23 -15.76 -8.37
CA THR A 29 -16.77 -15.77 -8.56
C THR A 29 -16.25 -14.34 -8.70
N PRO A 30 -15.16 -13.96 -8.00
CA PRO A 30 -14.56 -12.64 -8.17
C PRO A 30 -14.04 -12.46 -9.60
N GLN A 31 -14.22 -11.26 -10.15
CA GLN A 31 -13.63 -10.86 -11.42
C GLN A 31 -12.19 -10.38 -11.17
N PHE A 32 -11.31 -10.56 -12.15
CA PHE A 32 -9.96 -10.01 -12.14
C PHE A 32 -9.79 -9.05 -13.31
N VAL A 33 -8.91 -8.07 -13.11
CA VAL A 33 -8.53 -7.07 -14.11
C VAL A 33 -7.03 -7.18 -14.32
N VAL A 34 -6.61 -7.12 -15.58
CA VAL A 34 -5.19 -7.00 -15.93
C VAL A 34 -4.85 -5.51 -16.00
N VAL A 35 -3.80 -5.12 -15.29
CA VAL A 35 -3.34 -3.73 -15.25
C VAL A 35 -2.20 -3.56 -16.26
N ASP A 36 -2.40 -2.71 -17.26
CA ASP A 36 -1.46 -2.54 -18.37
C ASP A 36 -0.08 -2.01 -17.93
N THR A 37 -0.03 -1.27 -16.82
CA THR A 37 1.22 -0.70 -16.27
C THR A 37 1.99 -1.68 -15.39
N TYR A 38 1.42 -2.83 -15.02
CA TYR A 38 2.00 -3.73 -14.03
C TYR A 38 3.46 -4.11 -14.32
N GLU A 39 3.77 -4.43 -15.57
CA GLU A 39 5.13 -4.82 -15.99
C GLU A 39 6.11 -3.64 -16.02
N ARG A 40 5.62 -2.40 -16.04
CA ARG A 40 6.44 -1.18 -15.94
C ARG A 40 6.70 -0.85 -14.47
N ASP A 41 5.68 -0.97 -13.63
CA ASP A 41 5.72 -0.59 -12.22
C ASP A 41 6.49 -1.62 -11.38
N TYR A 42 6.42 -2.90 -11.74
CA TYR A 42 7.07 -3.99 -11.01
C TYR A 42 8.16 -4.66 -11.85
N SER A 43 9.42 -4.40 -11.50
CA SER A 43 10.57 -5.04 -12.13
C SER A 43 10.76 -6.50 -11.69
N ARG A 44 11.04 -7.40 -12.65
CA ARG A 44 11.25 -8.84 -12.40
C ARG A 44 12.71 -9.14 -12.03
N THR A 45 13.19 -8.56 -10.94
CA THR A 45 14.60 -8.65 -10.51
C THR A 45 14.89 -9.76 -9.51
N PHE A 46 13.86 -10.48 -9.05
CA PHE A 46 14.02 -11.54 -8.06
C PHE A 46 14.78 -12.75 -8.63
N CYS A 47 15.95 -13.03 -8.07
CA CYS A 47 16.72 -14.24 -8.34
C CYS A 47 16.52 -15.24 -7.20
N GLN A 48 15.90 -16.39 -7.49
CA GLN A 48 15.62 -17.40 -6.48
C GLN A 48 16.93 -17.98 -5.90
N PRO A 49 17.14 -17.89 -4.58
CA PRO A 49 18.30 -18.52 -3.95
C PRO A 49 18.16 -20.05 -3.91
N THR A 50 19.29 -20.74 -3.81
CA THR A 50 19.33 -22.21 -3.68
C THR A 50 18.84 -22.73 -2.33
N SER A 51 18.61 -21.84 -1.36
CA SER A 51 18.14 -22.14 -0.01
C SER A 51 16.80 -21.44 0.29
N TYR A 52 16.13 -21.87 1.35
CA TYR A 52 14.90 -21.20 1.81
C TYR A 52 15.18 -19.78 2.29
N LEU A 53 14.28 -18.85 1.95
CA LEU A 53 14.32 -17.49 2.43
C LEU A 53 14.32 -17.46 3.97
N ARG A 54 15.29 -16.74 4.54
CA ARG A 54 15.36 -16.43 5.96
C ARG A 54 15.09 -14.94 6.11
N GLY A 55 13.90 -14.59 6.60
CA GLY A 55 13.53 -13.20 6.79
C GLY A 55 14.48 -12.51 7.77
N ARG A 56 15.22 -11.52 7.28
CA ARG A 56 15.71 -10.38 8.06
C ARG A 56 14.77 -9.22 7.76
N GLY A 57 14.50 -8.33 8.73
CA GLY A 57 13.66 -7.17 8.47
C GLY A 57 14.26 -6.33 7.34
N ALA A 58 13.46 -5.95 6.34
CA ALA A 58 13.92 -5.19 5.17
C ALA A 58 14.64 -3.89 5.54
N ARG A 59 14.33 -3.32 6.71
CA ARG A 59 14.87 -2.06 7.22
C ARG A 59 16.23 -2.18 7.95
N ALA A 60 16.73 -3.41 8.16
CA ALA A 60 17.95 -3.61 8.94
C ALA A 60 19.25 -3.36 8.14
N GLU A 61 19.18 -3.31 6.80
CA GLU A 61 20.38 -3.26 5.93
C GLU A 61 20.33 -2.21 4.80
N ILE A 62 19.26 -1.43 4.66
CA ILE A 62 19.04 -0.55 3.49
C ILE A 62 18.99 0.92 3.91
N GLY A 63 20.11 1.62 3.71
CA GLY A 63 20.20 3.07 3.40
C GLY A 63 19.43 4.11 4.23
N GLU A 64 19.53 5.37 3.82
CA GLU A 64 18.62 6.44 4.24
C GLU A 64 17.27 6.19 3.54
N PHE A 65 16.29 5.65 4.27
CA PHE A 65 14.96 5.39 3.73
C PHE A 65 14.13 6.68 3.73
N VAL A 66 13.70 7.10 2.54
CA VAL A 66 12.79 8.23 2.33
C VAL A 66 11.38 7.67 2.23
N GLU A 67 10.45 8.21 3.02
CA GLU A 67 9.05 7.75 3.08
C GLU A 67 8.08 8.71 2.37
N TYR A 68 8.56 9.87 1.95
CA TYR A 68 7.75 10.86 1.26
C TYR A 68 7.70 10.52 -0.24
N ASP A 69 6.51 10.20 -0.74
CA ASP A 69 6.24 10.00 -2.17
C ASP A 69 5.59 11.28 -2.72
N LEU A 70 6.01 11.73 -3.91
CA LEU A 70 5.35 12.89 -4.55
C LEU A 70 3.94 12.50 -5.00
N ASP A 71 2.98 13.38 -4.72
CA ASP A 71 1.66 13.30 -5.32
C ASP A 71 1.60 14.12 -6.62
N ASN A 72 0.43 14.11 -7.26
CA ASN A 72 0.21 14.82 -8.52
C ASN A 72 0.48 16.34 -8.41
N GLU A 73 0.16 16.96 -7.28
CA GLU A 73 0.35 18.41 -7.10
C GLU A 73 1.84 18.73 -6.99
N ASP A 74 2.58 17.91 -6.23
CA ASP A 74 4.02 18.03 -6.08
C ASP A 74 4.76 17.77 -7.41
N GLU A 75 4.33 16.78 -8.19
CA GLU A 75 4.88 16.47 -9.52
C GLU A 75 4.66 17.63 -10.51
N ASP A 76 3.44 18.18 -10.54
CA ASP A 76 3.11 19.33 -11.39
C ASP A 76 3.95 20.56 -11.00
N TRP A 77 4.07 20.85 -9.70
CA TRP A 77 4.92 21.92 -9.19
C TRP A 77 6.39 21.73 -9.56
N LEU A 78 6.92 20.50 -9.38
CA LEU A 78 8.31 20.20 -9.71
C LEU A 78 8.58 20.33 -11.21
N HIS A 79 7.61 19.94 -12.04
CA HIS A 79 7.69 20.09 -13.48
C HIS A 79 7.74 21.58 -13.88
N GLU A 80 6.86 22.41 -13.32
CA GLU A 80 6.85 23.86 -13.50
C GLU A 80 8.17 24.50 -13.05
N VAL A 81 8.68 24.15 -11.87
CA VAL A 81 9.94 24.71 -11.34
C VAL A 81 11.13 24.37 -12.23
N ASN A 82 11.20 23.13 -12.70
CA ASN A 82 12.29 22.67 -13.55
C ASN A 82 12.33 23.39 -14.90
N ASN A 83 11.20 23.88 -15.42
CA ASN A 83 11.10 24.65 -16.67
C ASN A 83 12.00 24.07 -17.79
N GLU A 84 11.92 22.75 -18.01
CA GLU A 84 12.73 21.99 -18.99
C GLU A 84 14.24 21.84 -18.70
N ARG A 85 14.77 22.48 -17.65
CA ARG A 85 16.21 22.52 -17.33
C ARG A 85 16.67 21.41 -16.36
N LYS A 86 15.77 20.51 -15.93
CA LYS A 86 16.02 19.38 -15.00
C LYS A 86 16.91 19.78 -13.81
N ILE A 87 16.51 20.83 -13.11
CA ILE A 87 17.30 21.46 -12.04
C ILE A 87 17.28 20.58 -10.78
N LEU A 88 16.15 19.95 -10.49
CA LEU A 88 15.92 19.11 -9.32
C LEU A 88 15.27 17.78 -9.75
N ALA A 89 15.88 16.66 -9.37
CA ALA A 89 15.31 15.34 -9.59
C ALA A 89 14.17 15.05 -8.60
N PRO A 90 13.12 14.29 -8.99
CA PRO A 90 12.01 13.93 -8.09
C PRO A 90 12.47 13.29 -6.78
N GLU A 91 13.41 12.34 -6.85
CA GLU A 91 13.91 11.61 -5.69
C GLU A 91 14.63 12.56 -4.71
N LYS A 92 15.22 13.65 -5.22
CA LYS A 92 15.86 14.68 -4.40
C LYS A 92 14.86 15.60 -3.73
N PHE A 93 13.75 15.86 -4.41
CA PHE A 93 12.66 16.61 -3.83
C PHE A 93 11.99 15.84 -2.70
N GLU A 94 11.71 14.55 -2.90
CA GLU A 94 11.23 13.62 -1.86
C GLU A 94 12.16 13.60 -0.63
N CYS A 95 13.47 13.42 -0.83
CA CYS A 95 14.46 13.49 0.24
C CYS A 95 14.38 14.80 1.03
N LEU A 96 14.22 15.92 0.32
CA LEU A 96 14.20 17.25 0.92
C LEU A 96 12.97 17.45 1.80
N ILE A 97 11.78 17.14 1.27
CA ILE A 97 10.52 17.29 2.01
C ILE A 97 10.49 16.35 3.20
N PHE A 98 10.92 15.10 3.04
CA PHE A 98 11.02 14.15 4.14
C PHE A 98 11.93 14.65 5.27
N LYS A 99 13.11 15.20 4.95
CA LYS A 99 14.01 15.78 5.96
C LYS A 99 13.36 16.95 6.70
N LEU A 100 12.59 17.79 6.01
CA LEU A 100 11.86 18.91 6.62
C LEU A 100 10.77 18.43 7.57
N GLU A 101 9.99 17.42 7.17
CA GLU A 101 8.95 16.82 8.01
C GLU A 101 9.53 16.23 9.29
N VAL A 102 10.60 15.45 9.17
CA VAL A 102 11.30 14.88 10.34
C VAL A 102 11.84 15.96 11.28
N LEU A 103 12.35 17.06 10.74
CA LEU A 103 12.87 18.18 11.54
C LEU A 103 11.74 18.97 12.21
N ASP A 104 10.64 19.24 11.51
CA ASP A 104 9.46 19.89 12.07
C ASP A 104 8.86 19.06 13.20
N HIS A 105 8.69 17.76 12.98
CA HIS A 105 8.23 16.83 14.02
C HIS A 105 9.17 16.86 15.24
N LYS A 106 10.48 16.75 15.05
CA LYS A 106 11.47 16.83 16.15
C LYS A 106 11.43 18.18 16.88
N ALA A 107 11.22 19.27 16.16
CA ALA A 107 11.15 20.61 16.76
C ALA A 107 9.88 20.77 17.61
N ARG A 108 8.74 20.26 17.13
CA ARG A 108 7.45 20.24 17.82
C ARG A 108 7.48 19.38 19.08
N GLU A 109 8.03 18.18 18.98
CA GLU A 109 8.20 17.28 20.13
C GLU A 109 9.07 17.93 21.22
N ARG A 110 10.18 18.59 20.84
CA ARG A 110 11.03 19.33 21.79
C ARG A 110 10.33 20.52 22.43
N ALA A 111 9.42 21.17 21.71
CA ALA A 111 8.60 22.27 22.23
C ALA A 111 7.44 21.78 23.12
N GLY A 112 7.20 20.46 23.20
CA GLY A 112 6.06 19.87 23.91
C GLY A 112 4.72 20.11 23.22
N ILE A 113 4.73 20.43 21.92
CA ILE A 113 3.55 20.76 21.12
C ILE A 113 3.27 19.58 20.20
N ILE A 114 2.45 18.63 20.68
CA ILE A 114 2.12 17.39 19.94
C ILE A 114 0.95 17.63 18.95
N THR A 115 0.18 18.69 19.15
CA THR A 115 -1.02 19.00 18.35
C THR A 115 -0.66 19.95 17.20
N PRO A 116 -1.24 19.82 15.99
CA PRO A 116 -1.13 20.83 14.94
C PRO A 116 -1.86 22.09 15.41
N THR A 117 -1.18 22.91 16.20
CA THR A 117 -1.74 24.17 16.66
C THR A 117 -1.62 25.18 15.54
N LEU A 118 -2.72 25.87 15.24
CA LEU A 118 -2.81 27.11 14.45
C LEU A 118 -2.05 28.29 15.13
N GLY A 119 -0.94 27.99 15.82
CA GLY A 119 -0.12 28.91 16.59
C GLY A 119 1.02 29.49 15.77
N SER A 120 1.95 30.18 16.45
CA SER A 120 3.12 30.76 15.80
C SER A 120 3.98 29.69 15.11
N PRO A 121 4.43 29.92 13.87
CA PRO A 121 5.27 28.96 13.17
C PRO A 121 6.54 28.67 13.96
N ILE A 122 6.81 27.39 14.20
CA ILE A 122 8.05 26.96 14.84
C ILE A 122 9.13 26.94 13.76
N PRO A 123 10.24 27.67 13.95
CA PRO A 123 11.29 27.71 12.95
C PRO A 123 11.98 26.36 12.87
N VAL A 124 12.02 25.80 11.66
CA VAL A 124 12.76 24.58 11.34
C VAL A 124 13.95 24.97 10.48
N LEU A 125 15.15 24.59 10.91
CA LEU A 125 16.39 24.89 10.19
C LEU A 125 16.97 23.60 9.61
N LEU A 126 17.00 23.52 8.29
CA LEU A 126 17.78 22.51 7.58
C LEU A 126 19.24 22.98 7.52
N GLN A 127 20.16 22.22 8.11
CA GLN A 127 21.58 22.55 8.07
C GLN A 127 22.12 22.50 6.63
N LEU A 128 23.09 23.36 6.31
CA LEU A 128 23.67 23.46 4.97
C LEU A 128 24.23 22.11 4.51
N ASP A 129 24.88 21.37 5.39
CA ASP A 129 25.49 20.07 5.06
C ASP A 129 24.42 19.05 4.60
N ALA A 130 23.29 18.99 5.32
CA ALA A 130 22.15 18.15 4.97
C ALA A 130 21.45 18.61 3.67
N ALA A 131 21.43 19.92 3.41
CA ALA A 131 20.92 20.48 2.16
C ALA A 131 21.87 20.22 0.97
N THR A 132 23.19 20.18 1.20
CA THR A 132 24.17 19.90 0.16
C THR A 132 24.19 18.44 -0.28
N GLU A 133 23.87 17.48 0.59
CA GLU A 133 23.67 16.07 0.20
C GLU A 133 22.58 15.90 -0.88
N VAL A 134 21.55 16.74 -0.81
CA VAL A 134 20.48 16.79 -1.82
C VAL A 134 21.01 17.41 -3.12
N LYS A 135 21.87 18.44 -3.03
CA LYS A 135 22.43 19.19 -4.16
C LYS A 135 23.57 18.48 -4.92
N VAL A 136 24.45 17.76 -4.23
CA VAL A 136 25.72 17.21 -4.79
C VAL A 136 25.49 16.11 -5.85
N HIS A 137 24.31 15.49 -5.88
CA HIS A 137 23.93 14.51 -6.90
C HIS A 137 23.18 15.10 -8.10
N CYS A 138 22.92 16.41 -8.13
CA CYS A 138 22.24 17.12 -9.23
C CYS A 138 23.22 17.70 -10.28
N THR A 139 24.52 17.43 -10.16
CA THR A 139 25.55 17.80 -11.14
C THR A 139 26.15 16.55 -11.77
N LEU A 140 25.38 15.88 -12.64
CA LEU A 140 25.86 15.06 -13.76
C LEU A 140 24.86 15.16 -14.92
#